data_AF-A0A3M1N3Q0-F1
#
_entry.id   AF-A0A3M1N3Q0-F1
#
_cell.length_a   1.000
_cell.length_b   1.000
_cell.length_c   1.000
_cell.angle_alpha   90.00
_cell.angle_beta   90.00
_cell.angle_gamma   90.00
#
_symmetry.space_group_name_H-M   'P 1'
#
loop_
_entity.id
_entity.type
_entity.pdbx_description
1 polymer ?
#
loop_
_entity_poly.entity_id
_entity_poly.type
_entity_poly.pdbx_seq_one_letter_code
_entity_poly.pdbx_strand_id
1 'polypeptide(L)' 'TWPWLGLLGLIPLPTKWYIDFGEPLAMDGYSPDAADNLVLVSQLTDQTRNIVQEMIYKRLSQRRSIFFG' A
#
# COMPACT_ATOMS: atom_id res chain seq x y z
N THR A 1 23.19 -31.68 4.00
CA THR A 1 23.89 -30.64 3.22
C THR A 1 22.86 -29.77 2.53
N TRP A 2 22.77 -28.53 2.98
CA TRP A 2 21.99 -27.46 2.36
C TRP A 2 22.59 -27.10 0.99
N PRO A 3 21.84 -26.82 -0.11
CA PRO A 3 20.39 -26.55 -0.20
C PRO A 3 19.58 -27.64 -0.94
N TRP A 4 18.34 -27.86 -0.53
CA TRP A 4 17.45 -28.89 -1.11
C TRP A 4 16.95 -28.58 -2.55
N LEU A 5 17.12 -27.35 -3.03
CA LEU A 5 16.68 -26.90 -4.36
C LEU A 5 17.82 -26.80 -5.40
N GLY A 6 19.06 -27.19 -5.05
CA GLY A 6 20.21 -27.08 -5.97
C GLY A 6 20.37 -25.66 -6.55
N LEU A 7 20.83 -25.56 -7.81
CA LEU A 7 21.05 -24.29 -8.51
C LEU A 7 19.79 -23.40 -8.61
N LEU A 8 18.58 -23.99 -8.54
CA LEU A 8 17.32 -23.25 -8.61
C LEU A 8 17.06 -22.41 -7.36
N GLY A 9 17.65 -22.76 -6.21
CA GLY A 9 17.62 -21.93 -5.00
C GLY A 9 18.53 -20.70 -5.07
N LEU A 10 19.36 -20.57 -6.12
CA LEU A 10 20.21 -19.41 -6.38
C LEU A 10 19.57 -18.40 -7.34
N ILE A 11 18.41 -18.71 -7.93
CA ILE A 11 17.69 -17.78 -8.79
C ILE A 11 16.94 -16.79 -7.88
N PRO A 12 17.32 -15.49 -7.85
CA PRO A 12 16.59 -14.52 -7.05
C PRO A 12 15.17 -14.40 -7.60
N LEU A 13 14.17 -14.59 -6.72
CA LEU A 13 12.78 -14.37 -7.11
C LEU A 13 12.61 -12.88 -7.46
N PRO A 14 12.09 -12.54 -8.65
CA PRO A 14 11.95 -11.15 -9.06
C PRO A 14 10.93 -10.46 -8.15
N THR A 15 11.41 -9.57 -7.28
CA THR A 15 10.57 -8.75 -6.43
C THR A 15 10.36 -7.42 -7.13
N LYS A 16 9.15 -7.20 -7.68
CA LYS A 16 8.76 -5.94 -8.31
C LYS A 16 8.13 -5.05 -7.24
N TRP A 17 8.62 -3.82 -7.12
CA TRP A 17 8.12 -2.82 -6.19
C TRP A 17 7.51 -1.67 -6.97
N TYR A 18 6.39 -1.16 -6.48
CA TYR A 18 5.69 -0.03 -7.06
C TYR A 18 5.41 0.99 -5.95
N ILE A 19 5.44 2.27 -6.30
CA ILE A 19 5.07 3.37 -5.42
C ILE A 19 3.95 4.12 -6.11
N ASP A 20 2.78 4.15 -5.48
CA ASP A 20 1.62 4.88 -5.96
C ASP A 20 1.39 6.09 -5.07
N PHE A 21 1.19 7.24 -5.68
CA PHE A 21 0.88 8.49 -4.98
C PHE A 21 -0.63 8.77 -5.11
N GLY A 22 -1.30 8.87 -3.97
CA GLY A 22 -2.72 9.18 -3.89
C GLY A 22 -2.99 10.68 -3.97
N GLU A 23 -4.27 11.03 -4.01
CA GLU A 23 -4.69 12.43 -3.93
C GLU A 23 -4.41 13.00 -2.52
N PRO A 24 -4.07 14.30 -2.42
CA PRO A 24 -3.89 14.95 -1.13
C PRO A 24 -5.17 14.95 -0.29
N LEU A 25 -5.03 14.74 1.01
CA LEU A 25 -6.12 14.92 1.97
C LEU A 25 -6.29 16.43 2.24
N ALA A 26 -7.49 16.96 1.99
CA ALA A 26 -7.81 18.35 2.27
C ALA A 26 -7.86 18.58 3.79
N MET A 27 -7.02 19.51 4.28
CA MET A 27 -6.89 19.84 5.71
C MET A 27 -7.30 21.28 6.04
N ASP A 28 -7.63 22.07 5.03
CA ASP A 28 -7.99 23.49 5.10
C ASP A 28 -9.31 23.77 5.85
N GLY A 29 -10.22 22.78 5.91
CA GLY A 29 -11.49 22.88 6.62
C GLY A 29 -11.44 22.59 8.13
N TYR A 30 -10.29 22.21 8.68
CA TYR A 30 -10.18 21.82 10.09
C TYR A 30 -9.64 22.96 10.97
N SER A 31 -10.28 23.15 12.13
CA SER A 31 -9.81 24.07 13.16
C SER A 31 -8.54 23.52 13.85
N PRO A 32 -7.65 24.34 14.44
CA PRO A 32 -6.42 23.86 15.07
C PRO A 32 -6.62 22.83 16.20
N ASP A 33 -7.77 22.86 16.86
CA ASP A 33 -8.20 21.91 17.92
C ASP A 33 -8.80 20.61 17.37
N ALA A 34 -8.98 20.48 16.05
CA ALA A 34 -9.53 19.29 15.42
C ALA A 34 -8.71 18.02 15.69
N ALA A 35 -7.41 18.17 15.94
CA ALA A 35 -6.51 17.06 16.30
C ALA A 35 -6.87 16.41 17.64
N ASP A 36 -7.53 17.15 18.54
CA ASP A 36 -7.95 16.65 19.86
C ASP A 36 -9.30 15.92 19.81
N ASN A 37 -10.02 16.04 18.68
CA ASN A 37 -11.29 15.34 18.48
C ASN A 37 -11.05 13.90 18.01
N LEU A 38 -11.11 12.97 18.96
CA LEU A 38 -10.91 11.54 18.69
C LEU A 38 -11.85 10.97 17.61
N VAL A 39 -13.10 11.42 17.57
CA VAL A 39 -14.08 10.93 16.58
C VAL A 39 -13.65 11.34 15.17
N LEU A 40 -13.24 12.61 15.01
CA LEU A 40 -12.78 13.13 13.72
C LEU A 40 -11.50 12.41 13.26
N VAL A 41 -10.52 12.25 14.15
CA VAL A 41 -9.25 11.58 13.82
C VAL A 41 -9.49 10.11 13.43
N SER A 42 -10.39 9.42 14.14
CA SER A 42 -10.75 8.04 13.79
C SER A 42 -11.39 7.96 12.41
N GLN A 43 -12.34 8.85 12.10
CA GLN A 43 -13.00 8.91 10.79
C GLN A 43 -12.02 9.16 9.65
N LEU A 44 -11.12 10.14 9.82
CA LEU A 44 -10.06 10.44 8.84
C LEU A 44 -9.10 9.27 8.65
N THR A 45 -8.76 8.56 9.73
CA THR A 45 -7.90 7.38 9.68
C THR A 45 -8.56 6.25 8.88
N ASP A 46 -9.85 5.99 9.14
CA ASP A 46 -10.61 4.95 8.43
C ASP A 46 -10.79 5.30 6.95
N GLN A 47 -11.08 6.56 6.64
CA GLN A 47 -11.13 7.05 5.26
C GLN A 47 -9.78 6.86 4.54
N THR A 48 -8.68 7.28 5.17
CA THR A 48 -7.33 7.12 4.62
C THR A 48 -7.00 5.66 4.38
N ARG A 49 -7.36 4.77 5.31
CA ARG A 49 -7.19 3.33 5.16
C ARG A 49 -7.95 2.81 3.95
N ASN A 50 -9.21 3.22 3.75
CA ASN A 50 -10.01 2.79 2.62
C ASN A 50 -9.39 3.22 1.28
N ILE A 51 -8.91 4.47 1.18
CA ILE A 51 -8.23 4.99 -0.02
C ILE A 51 -6.97 4.18 -0.34
N VAL A 52 -6.11 3.94 0.66
CA VAL A 52 -4.89 3.15 0.48
C VAL A 52 -5.21 1.71 0.07
N GLN A 53 -6.24 1.11 0.66
CA GLN A 53 -6.68 -0.25 0.28
C GLN A 53 -7.17 -0.29 -1.17
N GLU A 54 -7.97 0.68 -1.60
CA GLU A 54 -8.42 0.76 -2.99
C GLU A 54 -7.24 0.92 -3.97
N MET A 55 -6.27 1.76 -3.64
CA MET A 55 -5.04 1.90 -4.44
C MET A 55 -4.28 0.57 -4.54
N ILE A 56 -4.12 -0.14 -3.42
CA ILE A 56 -3.50 -1.46 -3.39
C ILE A 56 -4.28 -2.44 -4.27
N TYR A 57 -5.60 -2.52 -4.15
CA TYR A 57 -6.42 -3.42 -4.96
C TYR A 57 -6.35 -3.07 -6.45
N LYS A 58 -6.36 -1.79 -6.80
CA LYS A 58 -6.18 -1.32 -8.18
C LYS A 58 -4.81 -1.72 -8.73
N ARG A 59 -3.73 -1.56 -7.96
CA ARG A 59 -2.38 -2.01 -8.35
C ARG A 59 -2.31 -3.53 -8.49
N LEU A 60 -2.86 -4.28 -7.53
CA LEU A 60 -2.87 -5.74 -7.55
C LEU A 60 -3.63 -6.29 -8.76
N SER A 61 -4.77 -5.69 -9.12
CA SER A 61 -5.55 -6.12 -10.29
C SER A 61 -4.86 -5.86 -11.64
N GLN A 62 -3.91 -4.92 -11.69
CA GLN A 62 -3.09 -4.66 -12.89
C GLN A 62 -1.96 -5.66 -13.09
N ARG A 63 -1.66 -6.49 -12.09
CA ARG A 63 -0.57 -7.47 -12.15
C ARG A 63 -0.99 -8.71 -12.96
N ARG A 64 -0.53 -8.85 -14.21
CA ARG A 64 -0.82 -10.01 -15.07
C ARG A 64 0.10 -11.20 -14.82
N SER A 65 1.30 -11.01 -14.25
CA SER A 65 2.23 -12.13 -14.01
C SER A 65 3.28 -11.83 -12.93
N ILE A 66 3.61 -12.87 -12.15
CA ILE A 66 4.67 -12.86 -11.14
C ILE A 66 6.04 -12.53 -11.77
N PHE A 67 6.27 -13.00 -13.00
CA PHE A 67 7.51 -12.80 -13.76
C PHE A 67 7.38 -11.70 -14.81
N PHE A 68 6.26 -11.65 -15.55
CA PHE A 68 6.13 -10.78 -16.74
C PHE A 68 5.33 -9.48 -16.53
N GLY A 69 4.80 -9.25 -15.32
CA GLY A 69 4.10 -8.00 -14.99
C GLY A 69 2.61 -8.21 -15.02
#